data_AF-A0A537X8F3-F1
#
_entry.id   AF-A0A537X8F3-F1
#
_cell.length_a   1.000
_cell.length_b   1.000
_cell.length_c   1.000
_cell.angle_alpha   90.00
_cell.angle_beta   90.00
_cell.angle_gamma   90.00
#
_symmetry.space_group_name_H-M   'P 1'
#
loop_
_entity.id
_entity.type
_entity.pdbx_description
1 polymer ?
#
loop_
_entity_poly.entity_id
_entity_poly.type
_entity_poly.pdbx_seq_one_letter_code
_entity_poly.pdbx_strand_id
1 'polypeptide(L)'
;MSVPRRSEQGASPPEGAAPEIRDRAEATVSSRSSPAEQGEEGTDSATPSARREPPPPAGESGTKRAPGPAGTSSPSEVDEEGADGAGVGVERDIDELLAAAAQRDEYLALAQRTQADFENYRKRVAKESAGAEARGTAKLARELLPALDNLERALAAGATAAGEAAEAAGAREGEAPAEGPAPSEAGLADGVRLVQNELMSALERLGIQSFSPRGEPFDPALHEAMAQRPVDGVPAGTVVEVYQPGYRLGESVIRPARVVVAGEPRG
;
A
#
# COMPACT_ATOMS: atom_id res chain seq x y z
N MET A 1 66.01 0.10 -9.01
CA MET A 1 64.85 0.99 -9.28
C MET A 1 63.66 0.14 -9.68
N SER A 2 62.45 0.63 -9.37
CA SER A 2 61.12 0.31 -9.91
C SER A 2 60.75 -1.13 -10.33
N VAL A 3 59.77 -1.65 -9.58
CA VAL A 3 58.70 -2.61 -9.96
C VAL A 3 57.89 -2.17 -11.22
N PRO A 4 56.96 -3.00 -11.77
CA PRO A 4 56.56 -4.38 -11.41
C PRO A 4 56.54 -5.40 -12.59
N ARG A 5 56.24 -6.68 -12.29
CA ARG A 5 55.66 -7.62 -13.26
C ARG A 5 54.13 -7.47 -13.29
N ARG A 6 53.51 -7.60 -14.46
CA ARG A 6 52.05 -7.63 -14.64
C ARG A 6 51.66 -8.96 -15.30
N SER A 7 51.18 -9.91 -14.49
CA SER A 7 50.66 -11.20 -14.96
C SER A 7 49.14 -11.07 -15.14
N GLU A 8 48.62 -11.27 -16.35
CA GLU A 8 47.18 -11.19 -16.61
C GLU A 8 46.54 -12.57 -16.43
N GLN A 9 45.57 -12.66 -15.52
CA GLN A 9 44.85 -13.90 -15.23
C GLN A 9 43.48 -13.57 -14.62
N GLY A 10 42.39 -14.09 -15.20
CA GLY A 10 41.02 -13.93 -14.70
C GLY A 10 40.07 -13.19 -15.65
N ALA A 11 39.47 -13.93 -16.60
CA ALA A 11 38.35 -13.47 -17.42
C ALA A 11 37.54 -14.65 -18.00
N SER A 12 36.89 -15.43 -17.14
CA SER A 12 35.86 -16.41 -17.56
C SER A 12 34.48 -15.76 -17.42
N PRO A 13 33.65 -15.70 -18.48
CA PRO A 13 32.31 -15.13 -18.38
C PRO A 13 31.31 -16.11 -17.77
N PRO A 14 30.40 -15.67 -16.86
CA PRO A 14 29.24 -16.46 -16.45
C PRO A 14 28.13 -16.43 -17.52
N GLU A 15 27.36 -17.51 -17.58
CA GLU A 15 26.37 -17.79 -18.61
C GLU A 15 25.02 -17.08 -18.30
N GLY A 16 24.73 -16.01 -19.04
CA GLY A 16 23.57 -15.14 -18.81
C GLY A 16 22.25 -15.66 -19.40
N ALA A 17 21.66 -16.70 -18.79
CA ALA A 17 20.35 -17.21 -19.19
C ALA A 17 19.20 -16.37 -18.59
N ALA A 18 18.45 -15.65 -19.44
CA ALA A 18 17.28 -14.87 -19.05
C ALA A 18 15.98 -15.51 -19.56
N PRO A 19 14.98 -15.81 -18.70
CA PRO A 19 13.65 -16.22 -19.14
C PRO A 19 12.75 -15.02 -19.46
N GLU A 20 11.91 -15.14 -20.50
CA GLU A 20 10.94 -14.11 -20.88
C GLU A 20 9.84 -13.92 -19.82
N ILE A 21 9.52 -12.68 -19.47
CA ILE A 21 8.25 -12.35 -18.80
C ILE A 21 7.17 -12.25 -19.89
N ARG A 22 6.19 -13.17 -19.87
CA ARG A 22 4.98 -13.08 -20.70
C ARG A 22 3.74 -12.92 -19.82
N ASP A 23 3.16 -11.73 -19.90
CA ASP A 23 1.93 -11.32 -19.25
C ASP A 23 0.70 -11.82 -20.02
N ARG A 24 -0.26 -12.48 -19.33
CA ARG A 24 -1.64 -12.62 -19.81
C ARG A 24 -2.67 -12.96 -18.72
N ALA A 25 -3.37 -11.92 -18.29
CA ALA A 25 -4.81 -11.84 -17.99
C ALA A 25 -5.65 -13.11 -17.68
N GLU A 26 -6.29 -13.05 -16.50
CA GLU A 26 -7.73 -13.29 -16.24
C GLU A 26 -8.43 -14.61 -16.64
N ALA A 27 -8.96 -15.31 -15.63
CA ALA A 27 -10.22 -16.05 -15.73
C ALA A 27 -10.91 -16.16 -14.35
N THR A 28 -12.10 -15.59 -14.20
CA THR A 28 -12.97 -15.79 -13.02
C THR A 28 -13.95 -16.94 -13.24
N VAL A 29 -14.28 -17.67 -12.17
CA VAL A 29 -15.65 -18.08 -11.80
C VAL A 29 -15.59 -18.67 -10.39
N SER A 30 -16.42 -18.16 -9.48
CA SER A 30 -16.69 -18.79 -8.19
C SER A 30 -18.10 -19.39 -8.21
N SER A 31 -18.27 -20.60 -7.67
CA SER A 31 -19.52 -21.36 -7.76
C SER A 31 -20.55 -20.93 -6.70
N ARG A 32 -21.83 -21.19 -7.01
CA ARG A 32 -22.99 -20.71 -6.24
C ARG A 32 -23.24 -21.54 -4.98
N SER A 33 -23.60 -20.87 -3.89
CA SER A 33 -24.53 -21.43 -2.89
C SER A 33 -25.31 -20.30 -2.19
N SER A 34 -26.64 -20.35 -2.32
CA SER A 34 -27.59 -19.52 -1.56
C SER A 34 -28.45 -20.41 -0.67
N PRO A 35 -29.04 -19.85 0.38
CA PRO A 35 -30.43 -20.17 0.71
C PRO A 35 -31.31 -18.93 0.96
N ALA A 36 -32.60 -19.09 0.66
CA ALA A 36 -33.73 -18.31 1.16
C ALA A 36 -34.16 -18.85 2.55
N GLU A 37 -35.02 -18.28 3.40
CA GLU A 37 -35.81 -17.02 3.51
C GLU A 37 -36.16 -16.85 5.04
N GLN A 38 -37.03 -15.99 5.61
CA GLN A 38 -38.12 -15.11 5.16
C GLN A 38 -38.40 -14.02 6.24
N GLY A 39 -39.09 -12.92 5.88
CA GLY A 39 -39.77 -11.98 6.81
C GLY A 39 -38.89 -10.95 7.58
N GLU A 40 -39.44 -9.87 8.14
CA GLU A 40 -40.74 -9.21 7.93
C GLU A 40 -40.71 -7.77 8.55
N GLU A 41 -41.45 -6.80 7.97
CA GLU A 41 -41.74 -5.41 8.46
C GLU A 41 -40.58 -4.49 8.95
N GLY A 42 -40.54 -3.16 8.75
CA GLY A 42 -41.40 -2.24 7.98
C GLY A 42 -41.31 -0.80 8.52
N THR A 43 -40.99 0.21 7.69
CA THR A 43 -41.37 1.65 7.84
C THR A 43 -40.77 2.53 6.72
N ASP A 44 -41.43 3.64 6.40
CA ASP A 44 -41.07 4.56 5.29
C ASP A 44 -39.80 5.39 5.50
N SER A 45 -38.99 5.55 4.44
CA SER A 45 -38.73 6.87 3.80
C SER A 45 -37.58 6.84 2.76
N ALA A 46 -37.88 6.52 1.49
CA ALA A 46 -36.91 6.70 0.39
C ALA A 46 -37.59 6.93 -0.98
N THR A 47 -37.44 8.13 -1.54
CA THR A 47 -37.93 8.47 -2.90
C THR A 47 -37.00 7.88 -3.97
N PRO A 48 -37.47 7.00 -4.87
CA PRO A 48 -36.64 6.45 -5.94
C PRO A 48 -36.49 7.46 -7.10
N SER A 49 -35.39 8.22 -7.10
CA SER A 49 -35.04 9.06 -8.26
C SER A 49 -34.55 8.19 -9.42
N ALA A 50 -35.46 7.86 -10.34
CA ALA A 50 -35.20 6.93 -11.43
C ALA A 50 -34.16 7.49 -12.44
N ARG A 51 -33.12 6.69 -12.68
CA ARG A 51 -32.00 6.95 -13.60
C ARG A 51 -32.51 7.07 -15.05
N ARG A 52 -32.81 8.28 -15.51
CA ARG A 52 -33.07 8.56 -16.94
C ARG A 52 -31.79 8.38 -17.74
N GLU A 53 -31.83 7.48 -18.72
CA GLU A 53 -30.86 7.47 -19.82
C GLU A 53 -31.16 8.64 -20.79
N PRO A 54 -30.13 9.26 -21.40
CA PRO A 54 -30.33 10.22 -22.47
C PRO A 54 -30.79 9.49 -23.76
N PRO A 55 -31.68 10.09 -24.57
CA PRO A 55 -32.05 9.51 -25.86
C PRO A 55 -30.87 9.54 -26.85
N PRO A 56 -30.79 8.59 -27.80
CA PRO A 56 -29.78 8.61 -28.85
C PRO A 56 -30.05 9.76 -29.85
N PRO A 57 -29.00 10.32 -30.48
CA PRO A 57 -29.16 11.34 -31.50
C PRO A 57 -29.80 10.75 -32.78
N ALA A 58 -30.73 11.48 -33.38
CA ALA A 58 -31.32 11.11 -34.67
C ALA A 58 -30.29 11.33 -35.79
N GLY A 59 -29.87 10.25 -36.45
CA GLY A 59 -28.90 10.29 -37.55
C GLY A 59 -29.58 10.14 -38.92
N GLU A 60 -29.88 11.26 -39.58
CA GLU A 60 -30.26 11.25 -40.99
C GLU A 60 -29.05 11.51 -41.90
N SER A 61 -28.60 10.49 -42.64
CA SER A 61 -28.09 10.64 -44.02
C SER A 61 -27.79 9.27 -44.64
N GLY A 62 -28.54 8.90 -45.69
CA GLY A 62 -28.38 7.66 -46.44
C GLY A 62 -27.91 7.91 -47.88
N THR A 63 -26.68 8.40 -48.05
CA THR A 63 -26.13 8.78 -49.37
C THR A 63 -26.24 7.69 -50.45
N LYS A 64 -26.81 8.04 -51.61
CA LYS A 64 -26.61 7.29 -52.87
C LYS A 64 -26.19 8.23 -54.00
N ARG A 65 -25.27 7.73 -54.84
CA ARG A 65 -24.57 8.47 -55.90
C ARG A 65 -25.15 8.13 -57.27
N ALA A 66 -25.14 9.10 -58.18
CA ALA A 66 -25.81 9.05 -59.48
C ALA A 66 -25.07 8.23 -60.58
N PRO A 67 -25.75 7.92 -61.69
CA PRO A 67 -25.19 7.89 -63.04
C PRO A 67 -25.46 9.19 -63.83
N GLY A 68 -24.74 9.36 -64.94
CA GLY A 68 -24.64 10.61 -65.72
C GLY A 68 -25.65 10.80 -66.89
N PRO A 69 -25.42 11.78 -67.80
CA PRO A 69 -26.51 12.63 -68.26
C PRO A 69 -26.80 12.69 -69.78
N ALA A 70 -28.07 12.95 -70.09
CA ALA A 70 -28.58 13.67 -71.27
C ALA A 70 -30.04 14.10 -70.96
N GLY A 71 -30.57 15.26 -71.38
CA GLY A 71 -29.95 16.41 -72.03
C GLY A 71 -30.87 17.07 -73.08
N THR A 72 -31.54 18.17 -72.75
CA THR A 72 -32.18 19.13 -73.68
C THR A 72 -32.56 20.44 -72.97
N SER A 73 -32.45 21.56 -73.70
CA SER A 73 -33.07 22.90 -73.53
C SER A 73 -34.31 23.00 -72.61
N SER A 74 -34.52 24.09 -71.85
CA SER A 74 -34.38 25.50 -72.27
C SER A 74 -34.00 26.47 -71.12
N PRO A 75 -33.51 27.68 -71.42
CA PRO A 75 -33.32 28.73 -70.42
C PRO A 75 -34.65 29.44 -70.11
N SER A 76 -35.10 29.37 -68.86
CA SER A 76 -36.15 30.24 -68.32
C SER A 76 -35.52 31.28 -67.39
N GLU A 77 -35.71 32.53 -67.80
CA GLU A 77 -35.64 33.81 -67.08
C GLU A 77 -34.96 33.87 -65.69
N VAL A 78 -33.99 34.79 -65.59
CA VAL A 78 -33.40 35.25 -64.33
C VAL A 78 -34.29 36.33 -63.70
N ASP A 79 -35.12 35.95 -62.73
CA ASP A 79 -35.75 36.91 -61.81
C ASP A 79 -34.70 37.42 -60.81
N GLU A 80 -34.19 38.64 -61.03
CA GLU A 80 -33.19 39.29 -60.15
C GLU A 80 -33.80 39.94 -58.87
N GLU A 81 -35.04 39.63 -58.49
CA GLU A 81 -35.66 40.12 -57.25
C GLU A 81 -35.77 39.03 -56.17
N GLY A 82 -34.63 38.72 -55.52
CA GLY A 82 -34.59 37.75 -54.41
C GLY A 82 -33.32 37.73 -53.53
N ALA A 83 -32.29 38.52 -53.83
CA ALA A 83 -30.97 38.42 -53.19
C ALA A 83 -31.01 38.68 -51.66
N ASP A 84 -31.73 39.72 -51.22
CA ASP A 84 -31.80 40.11 -49.80
C ASP A 84 -32.45 39.05 -48.90
N GLY A 85 -33.35 38.21 -49.45
CA GLY A 85 -34.00 37.14 -48.68
C GLY A 85 -33.09 35.93 -48.44
N ALA A 86 -32.21 35.61 -49.40
CA ALA A 86 -31.33 34.45 -49.31
C ALA A 86 -30.13 34.69 -48.37
N GLY A 87 -29.55 35.89 -48.38
CA GLY A 87 -28.45 36.26 -47.47
C GLY A 87 -28.86 36.17 -46.00
N VAL A 88 -29.99 36.79 -45.66
CA VAL A 88 -30.53 36.83 -44.28
C VAL A 88 -30.88 35.44 -43.74
N GLY A 89 -31.16 34.45 -44.60
CA GLY A 89 -31.28 33.05 -44.18
C GLY A 89 -29.93 32.46 -43.75
N VAL A 90 -28.94 32.54 -44.64
CA VAL A 90 -27.59 32.01 -44.42
C VAL A 90 -26.89 32.66 -43.22
N GLU A 91 -27.08 33.96 -43.01
CA GLU A 91 -26.51 34.68 -41.85
C GLU A 91 -27.09 34.18 -40.52
N ARG A 92 -28.37 33.81 -40.49
CA ARG A 92 -29.01 33.25 -39.28
C ARG A 92 -28.58 31.81 -39.02
N ASP A 93 -28.45 30.99 -40.06
CA ASP A 93 -27.88 29.64 -39.96
C ASP A 93 -26.44 29.69 -39.39
N ILE A 94 -25.65 30.70 -39.79
CA ILE A 94 -24.30 30.95 -39.27
C ILE A 94 -24.34 31.34 -37.78
N ASP A 95 -25.20 32.27 -37.38
CA ASP A 95 -25.34 32.68 -35.97
C ASP A 95 -25.79 31.51 -35.07
N GLU A 96 -26.72 30.68 -35.53
CA GLU A 96 -27.17 29.47 -34.81
C GLU A 96 -26.04 28.42 -34.69
N LEU A 97 -25.24 28.21 -35.76
CA LEU A 97 -24.07 27.33 -35.73
C LEU A 97 -22.96 27.85 -34.80
N LEU A 98 -22.74 29.16 -34.74
CA LEU A 98 -21.78 29.78 -33.82
C LEU A 98 -22.23 29.64 -32.36
N ALA A 99 -23.52 29.84 -32.08
CA ALA A 99 -24.10 29.63 -30.74
C ALA A 99 -23.99 28.15 -30.31
N ALA A 100 -24.29 27.21 -31.21
CA ALA A 100 -24.16 25.77 -30.95
C ALA A 100 -22.69 25.35 -30.72
N ALA A 101 -21.74 25.95 -31.45
CA ALA A 101 -20.31 25.71 -31.24
C ALA A 101 -19.84 26.23 -29.86
N ALA A 102 -20.31 27.40 -29.43
CA ALA A 102 -20.00 27.94 -28.10
C ALA A 102 -20.56 27.05 -26.98
N GLN A 103 -21.81 26.57 -27.10
CA GLN A 103 -22.41 25.64 -26.14
C GLN A 103 -21.67 24.30 -26.08
N ARG A 104 -21.25 23.75 -27.23
CA ARG A 104 -20.41 22.55 -27.31
C ARG A 104 -19.11 22.75 -26.52
N ASP A 105 -18.46 23.90 -26.67
CA ASP A 105 -17.16 24.16 -26.04
C ASP A 105 -17.28 24.45 -24.54
N GLU A 106 -18.39 25.06 -24.09
CA GLU A 106 -18.74 25.16 -22.66
C GLU A 106 -18.94 23.77 -22.04
N TYR A 107 -19.75 22.90 -22.67
CA TYR A 107 -19.96 21.53 -22.19
C TYR A 107 -18.69 20.68 -22.24
N LEU A 108 -17.82 20.88 -23.24
CA LEU A 108 -16.52 20.23 -23.32
C LEU A 108 -15.61 20.65 -22.16
N ALA A 109 -15.53 21.95 -21.87
CA ALA A 109 -14.75 22.47 -20.75
C ALA A 109 -15.29 21.97 -19.39
N LEU A 110 -16.61 21.91 -19.22
CA LEU A 110 -17.25 21.35 -18.03
C LEU A 110 -16.97 19.84 -17.88
N ALA A 111 -17.03 19.08 -18.97
CA ALA A 111 -16.73 17.66 -18.98
C ALA A 111 -15.25 17.38 -18.65
N GLN A 112 -14.32 18.13 -19.25
CA GLN A 112 -12.89 18.01 -18.97
C GLN A 112 -12.57 18.35 -17.51
N ARG A 113 -13.16 19.43 -16.98
CA ARG A 113 -13.01 19.81 -15.57
C ARG A 113 -13.56 18.73 -14.63
N THR A 114 -14.78 18.26 -14.85
CA THR A 114 -15.42 17.26 -13.98
C THR A 114 -14.72 15.90 -14.04
N GLN A 115 -14.14 15.52 -15.19
CA GLN A 115 -13.22 14.38 -15.29
C GLN A 115 -11.97 14.59 -14.42
N ALA A 116 -11.30 15.75 -14.53
CA ALA A 116 -10.11 16.05 -13.74
C ALA A 116 -10.41 16.06 -12.22
N ASP A 117 -11.53 16.65 -11.80
CA ASP A 117 -12.00 16.65 -10.42
C ASP A 117 -12.29 15.21 -9.93
N PHE A 118 -12.91 14.35 -10.75
CA PHE A 118 -13.14 12.93 -10.44
C PHE A 118 -11.83 12.13 -10.35
N GLU A 119 -10.89 12.35 -11.26
CA GLU A 119 -9.57 11.69 -11.20
C GLU A 119 -8.79 12.09 -9.95
N ASN A 120 -8.82 13.37 -9.58
CA ASN A 120 -8.19 13.88 -8.37
C ASN A 120 -8.86 13.32 -7.11
N TYR A 121 -10.20 13.25 -7.10
CA TYR A 121 -10.96 12.59 -6.03
C TYR A 121 -10.56 11.12 -5.88
N ARG A 122 -10.52 10.34 -6.97
CA ARG A 122 -10.11 8.92 -6.94
C ARG A 122 -8.67 8.74 -6.43
N LYS A 123 -7.74 9.58 -6.90
CA LYS A 123 -6.33 9.60 -6.43
C LYS A 123 -6.25 9.91 -4.92
N ARG A 124 -7.07 10.85 -4.43
CA ARG A 124 -7.13 11.22 -3.01
C ARG A 124 -7.72 10.08 -2.15
N VAL A 125 -8.89 9.55 -2.50
CA VAL A 125 -9.57 8.49 -1.74
C VAL A 125 -8.72 7.22 -1.65
N ALA A 126 -8.02 6.83 -2.72
CA ALA A 126 -7.10 5.69 -2.67
C ALA A 126 -5.96 5.90 -1.65
N LYS A 127 -5.39 7.12 -1.59
CA LYS A 127 -4.36 7.49 -0.59
C LYS A 127 -4.93 7.56 0.83
N GLU A 128 -6.16 8.04 0.98
CA GLU A 128 -6.87 8.12 2.27
C GLU A 128 -7.19 6.71 2.82
N SER A 129 -7.61 5.77 1.97
CA SER A 129 -7.87 4.36 2.33
C SER A 129 -6.59 3.66 2.78
N ALA A 130 -5.54 3.65 1.95
CA ALA A 130 -4.25 3.03 2.31
C ALA A 130 -3.66 3.63 3.59
N GLY A 131 -3.83 4.94 3.80
CA GLY A 131 -3.45 5.59 5.05
C GLY A 131 -4.32 5.19 6.25
N ALA A 132 -5.61 4.91 6.05
CA ALA A 132 -6.51 4.43 7.09
C ALA A 132 -6.23 2.97 7.47
N GLU A 133 -5.97 2.11 6.49
CA GLU A 133 -5.52 0.73 6.66
C GLU A 133 -4.23 0.68 7.48
N ALA A 134 -3.20 1.43 7.09
CA ALA A 134 -1.93 1.52 7.83
C ALA A 134 -2.13 2.01 9.28
N ARG A 135 -2.99 3.01 9.51
CA ARG A 135 -3.35 3.47 10.87
C ARG A 135 -4.11 2.42 11.67
N GLY A 136 -4.98 1.64 11.03
CA GLY A 136 -5.72 0.53 11.64
C GLY A 136 -4.78 -0.60 12.10
N THR A 137 -3.90 -1.05 11.19
CA THR A 137 -2.85 -2.04 11.47
C THR A 137 -1.92 -1.57 12.60
N ALA A 138 -1.43 -0.32 12.55
CA ALA A 138 -0.60 0.27 13.60
C ALA A 138 -1.33 0.40 14.96
N LYS A 139 -2.65 0.62 14.96
CA LYS A 139 -3.46 0.61 16.19
C LYS A 139 -3.54 -0.80 16.77
N LEU A 140 -3.96 -1.79 15.98
CA LEU A 140 -4.07 -3.19 16.41
C LEU A 140 -2.73 -3.71 16.96
N ALA A 141 -1.63 -3.42 16.24
CA ALA A 141 -0.29 -3.75 16.69
C ALA A 141 0.01 -3.18 18.08
N ARG A 142 -0.27 -1.89 18.32
CA ARG A 142 0.01 -1.22 19.60
C ARG A 142 -0.71 -1.88 20.79
N GLU A 143 -1.92 -2.40 20.60
CA GLU A 143 -2.65 -3.14 21.65
C GLU A 143 -2.11 -4.56 21.87
N LEU A 144 -1.54 -5.19 20.83
CA LEU A 144 -0.99 -6.55 20.89
C LEU A 144 0.47 -6.61 21.41
N LEU A 145 1.28 -5.58 21.14
CA LEU A 145 2.69 -5.56 21.53
C LEU A 145 2.95 -5.81 23.03
N PRO A 146 2.15 -5.30 24.00
CA PRO A 146 2.33 -5.64 25.42
C PRO A 146 2.15 -7.14 25.72
N ALA A 147 1.32 -7.86 24.97
CA ALA A 147 1.18 -9.31 25.12
C ALA A 147 2.39 -10.05 24.54
N LEU A 148 2.95 -9.56 23.43
CA LEU A 148 4.21 -10.06 22.85
C LEU A 148 5.40 -9.85 23.80
N ASP A 149 5.55 -8.67 24.39
CA ASP A 149 6.58 -8.39 25.42
C ASP A 149 6.45 -9.33 26.65
N ASN A 150 5.22 -9.75 26.97
CA ASN A 150 4.96 -10.69 28.06
C ASN A 150 5.35 -12.12 27.68
N LEU A 151 5.16 -12.53 26.42
CA LEU A 151 5.65 -13.81 25.89
C LEU A 151 7.19 -13.84 25.84
N GLU A 152 7.82 -12.78 25.32
CA GLU A 152 9.28 -12.59 25.34
C GLU A 152 9.84 -12.75 26.76
N ARG A 153 9.24 -12.04 27.73
CA ARG A 153 9.69 -12.07 29.14
C ARG A 153 9.44 -13.42 29.83
N ALA A 154 8.33 -14.10 29.53
CA ALA A 154 8.05 -15.43 30.07
C ALA A 154 9.04 -16.48 29.54
N LEU A 155 9.34 -16.44 28.23
CA LEU A 155 10.33 -17.32 27.60
C LEU A 155 11.76 -17.07 28.10
N ALA A 156 12.12 -15.81 28.32
CA ALA A 156 13.40 -15.43 28.92
C ALA A 156 13.52 -15.96 30.37
N ALA A 157 12.50 -15.75 31.21
CA ALA A 157 12.50 -16.22 32.59
C ALA A 157 12.52 -17.76 32.71
N GLY A 158 11.82 -18.47 31.82
CA GLY A 158 11.90 -19.93 31.73
C GLY A 158 13.29 -20.42 31.32
N ALA A 159 13.99 -19.69 30.43
CA ALA A 159 15.34 -20.01 30.04
C ALA A 159 16.37 -19.75 31.15
N THR A 160 16.26 -18.66 31.92
CA THR A 160 17.15 -18.40 33.05
C THR A 160 16.95 -19.42 34.16
N ALA A 161 15.71 -19.75 34.54
CA ALA A 161 15.43 -20.77 35.55
C ALA A 161 15.98 -22.15 35.17
N ALA A 162 15.88 -22.53 33.88
CA ALA A 162 16.48 -23.76 33.37
C ALA A 162 18.02 -23.74 33.43
N GLY A 163 18.65 -22.59 33.16
CA GLY A 163 20.10 -22.41 33.27
C GLY A 163 20.61 -22.47 34.71
N GLU A 164 19.96 -21.76 35.63
CA GLU A 164 20.28 -21.74 37.06
C GLU A 164 20.14 -23.15 37.69
N ALA A 165 19.09 -23.90 37.31
CA ALA A 165 18.93 -25.29 37.71
C ALA A 165 20.05 -26.21 37.18
N ALA A 166 20.48 -26.01 35.93
CA ALA A 166 21.57 -26.77 35.32
C ALA A 166 22.94 -26.46 35.96
N GLU A 167 23.21 -25.20 36.31
CA GLU A 167 24.45 -24.80 37.00
C GLU A 167 24.48 -25.35 38.45
N ALA A 168 23.35 -25.27 39.17
CA ALA A 168 23.21 -25.82 40.52
C ALA A 168 23.34 -27.37 40.58
N ALA A 169 23.02 -28.06 39.47
CA ALA A 169 23.30 -29.48 39.29
C ALA A 169 24.76 -29.75 38.90
N GLY A 170 25.31 -28.98 37.96
CA GLY A 170 26.69 -29.11 37.47
C GLY A 170 27.77 -28.88 38.55
N ALA A 171 27.46 -28.10 39.58
CA ALA A 171 28.35 -27.88 40.74
C ALA A 171 28.50 -29.09 41.68
N ARG A 172 27.86 -30.24 41.41
CA ARG A 172 27.88 -31.44 42.26
C ARG A 172 28.58 -32.61 41.57
N GLU A 173 29.91 -32.57 41.51
CA GLU A 173 30.71 -33.72 41.05
C GLU A 173 30.50 -34.94 41.96
N GLY A 174 29.72 -35.93 41.51
CA GLY A 174 29.66 -37.26 42.11
C GLY A 174 28.27 -37.86 42.31
N GLU A 175 27.18 -37.10 42.16
CA GLU A 175 25.81 -37.60 42.31
C GLU A 175 25.03 -37.45 41.00
N ALA A 176 24.19 -38.44 40.67
CA ALA A 176 23.43 -38.42 39.41
C ALA A 176 22.49 -37.21 39.39
N PRO A 177 22.32 -36.52 38.24
CA PRO A 177 21.53 -35.30 38.19
C PRO A 177 20.09 -35.59 38.60
N ALA A 178 19.69 -35.02 39.75
CA ALA A 178 18.28 -34.79 40.03
C ALA A 178 17.70 -34.01 38.84
N GLU A 179 16.52 -34.43 38.38
CA GLU A 179 16.04 -34.12 37.04
C GLU A 179 16.05 -32.61 36.76
N GLY A 180 16.49 -32.23 35.55
CA GLY A 180 16.35 -30.87 35.05
C GLY A 180 14.87 -30.47 34.91
N PRO A 181 14.56 -29.26 34.40
CA PRO A 181 13.17 -28.83 34.17
C PRO A 181 12.41 -29.92 33.43
N ALA A 182 11.24 -30.29 33.96
CA ALA A 182 10.58 -31.54 33.59
C ALA A 182 10.33 -31.56 32.07
N PRO A 183 10.35 -32.73 31.39
CA PRO A 183 10.26 -32.77 29.92
C PRO A 183 9.01 -32.08 29.35
N SER A 184 7.95 -31.95 30.15
CA SER A 184 6.75 -31.14 29.86
C SER A 184 6.98 -29.62 29.85
N GLU A 185 7.86 -29.11 30.71
CA GLU A 185 8.16 -27.67 30.85
C GLU A 185 9.06 -27.19 29.70
N ALA A 186 10.07 -27.98 29.34
CA ALA A 186 10.91 -27.73 28.16
C ALA A 186 10.05 -27.72 26.88
N GLY A 187 9.22 -28.76 26.69
CA GLY A 187 8.31 -28.84 25.55
C GLY A 187 7.25 -27.72 25.51
N LEU A 188 6.78 -27.26 26.67
CA LEU A 188 5.89 -26.08 26.76
C LEU A 188 6.61 -24.81 26.31
N ALA A 189 7.85 -24.58 26.77
CA ALA A 189 8.65 -23.43 26.35
C ALA A 189 8.92 -23.43 24.84
N ASP A 190 9.21 -24.59 24.24
CA ASP A 190 9.37 -24.73 22.78
C ASP A 190 8.06 -24.50 22.01
N GLY A 191 6.93 -24.98 22.53
CA GLY A 191 5.61 -24.67 21.96
C GLY A 191 5.28 -23.17 21.98
N VAL A 192 5.62 -22.46 23.07
CA VAL A 192 5.41 -21.01 23.18
C VAL A 192 6.38 -20.23 22.29
N ARG A 193 7.65 -20.69 22.12
CA ARG A 193 8.59 -20.13 21.12
C ARG A 193 8.06 -20.24 19.70
N LEU A 194 7.45 -21.38 19.34
CA LEU A 194 6.86 -21.57 18.01
C LEU A 194 5.74 -20.57 17.73
N VAL A 195 4.82 -20.39 18.69
CA VAL A 195 3.71 -19.41 18.59
C VAL A 195 4.23 -17.97 18.54
N GLN A 196 5.25 -17.63 19.32
CA GLN A 196 5.92 -16.34 19.27
C GLN A 196 6.51 -16.06 17.87
N ASN A 197 7.24 -17.03 17.31
CA ASN A 197 7.85 -16.91 15.99
C ASN A 197 6.79 -16.76 14.89
N GLU A 198 5.70 -17.53 14.93
CA GLU A 198 4.60 -17.41 13.96
C GLU A 198 3.91 -16.03 14.05
N LEU A 199 3.70 -15.52 15.26
CA LEU A 199 3.16 -14.17 15.50
C LEU A 199 4.09 -13.08 14.97
N MET A 200 5.40 -13.20 15.18
CA MET A 200 6.40 -12.29 14.61
C MET A 200 6.37 -12.33 13.08
N SER A 201 6.40 -13.51 12.47
CA SER A 201 6.27 -13.66 11.02
C SER A 201 4.91 -13.19 10.47
N ALA A 202 3.86 -13.11 11.29
CA ALA A 202 2.59 -12.48 10.91
C ALA A 202 2.66 -10.95 10.92
N LEU A 203 3.29 -10.35 11.94
CA LEU A 203 3.54 -8.91 12.01
C LEU A 203 4.43 -8.43 10.85
N GLU A 204 5.51 -9.16 10.54
CA GLU A 204 6.42 -8.85 9.43
C GLU A 204 5.72 -8.87 8.06
N ARG A 205 4.83 -9.84 7.83
CA ARG A 205 3.99 -9.90 6.61
C ARG A 205 3.00 -8.73 6.48
N LEU A 206 2.66 -8.07 7.60
CA LEU A 206 1.86 -6.84 7.63
C LEU A 206 2.74 -5.57 7.56
N GLY A 207 4.05 -5.70 7.33
CA GLY A 207 5.00 -4.60 7.24
C GLY A 207 5.48 -4.06 8.60
N ILE A 208 5.14 -4.74 9.70
CA ILE A 208 5.55 -4.36 11.06
C ILE A 208 6.89 -5.00 11.37
N GLN A 209 7.90 -4.19 11.65
CA GLN A 209 9.27 -4.64 11.92
C GLN A 209 9.71 -4.22 13.32
N SER A 210 10.30 -5.18 14.05
CA SER A 210 10.97 -4.94 15.34
C SER A 210 12.36 -4.33 15.13
N PHE A 211 12.85 -3.55 16.08
CA PHE A 211 14.21 -3.02 16.06
C PHE A 211 14.80 -2.86 17.47
N SER A 212 16.08 -3.23 17.59
CA SER A 212 16.85 -3.28 18.83
C SER A 212 18.22 -2.61 18.60
N PRO A 213 18.31 -1.27 18.74
CA PRO A 213 19.40 -0.42 18.21
C PRO A 213 20.70 -0.48 19.05
N ARG A 214 21.11 -1.66 19.52
CA ARG A 214 22.21 -1.78 20.49
C ARG A 214 23.56 -1.53 19.82
N GLY A 215 24.26 -0.49 20.28
CA GLY A 215 25.51 0.01 19.69
C GLY A 215 25.30 1.10 18.63
N GLU A 216 24.06 1.44 18.30
CA GLU A 216 23.74 2.49 17.33
C GLU A 216 23.64 3.88 18.01
N PRO A 217 23.74 4.99 17.26
CA PRO A 217 23.45 6.33 17.77
C PRO A 217 21.99 6.47 18.23
N PHE A 218 21.76 7.27 19.27
CA PHE A 218 20.41 7.58 19.74
C PHE A 218 19.68 8.55 18.79
N ASP A 219 18.71 8.04 18.02
CA ASP A 219 17.72 8.84 17.29
C ASP A 219 16.44 9.09 18.15
N PRO A 220 16.13 10.35 18.53
CA PRO A 220 14.89 10.68 19.25
C PRO A 220 13.59 10.36 18.49
N ALA A 221 13.62 10.18 17.16
CA ALA A 221 12.44 9.80 16.38
C ALA A 221 12.09 8.31 16.54
N LEU A 222 13.09 7.47 16.85
CA LEU A 222 12.96 6.01 16.96
C LEU A 222 13.06 5.50 18.41
N HIS A 223 13.71 6.25 19.31
CA HIS A 223 14.15 5.77 20.61
C HIS A 223 13.65 6.64 21.78
N GLU A 224 13.29 5.98 22.89
CA GLU A 224 12.93 6.60 24.16
C GLU A 224 14.07 6.34 25.17
N ALA A 225 14.82 7.39 25.51
CA ALA A 225 15.93 7.29 26.47
C ALA A 225 15.40 7.16 27.91
N MET A 226 15.46 5.95 28.46
CA MET A 226 15.05 5.63 29.82
C MET A 226 16.04 6.11 30.88
N ALA A 227 17.34 6.07 30.55
CA ALA A 227 18.42 6.48 31.44
C ALA A 227 19.68 6.82 30.63
N GLN A 228 20.60 7.54 31.28
CA GLN A 228 21.98 7.68 30.82
C GLN A 228 22.89 6.90 31.79
N ARG A 229 23.86 6.15 31.25
CA ARG A 229 24.88 5.45 32.04
C ARG A 229 26.27 5.86 31.53
N PRO A 230 27.19 6.35 32.38
CA PRO A 230 28.58 6.54 31.94
C PRO A 230 29.19 5.16 31.62
N VAL A 231 29.82 5.03 30.46
CA VAL A 231 30.46 3.78 30.00
C VAL A 231 31.74 4.14 29.27
N ASP A 232 32.87 3.68 29.82
CA ASP A 232 34.19 3.99 29.25
C ASP A 232 34.38 3.36 27.86
N GLY A 233 35.01 4.11 26.96
CA GLY A 233 35.26 3.68 25.58
C GLY A 233 34.05 3.72 24.64
N VAL A 234 32.85 4.04 25.12
CA VAL A 234 31.63 4.20 24.30
C VAL A 234 31.35 5.70 24.10
N PRO A 235 31.10 6.19 22.86
CA PRO A 235 30.75 7.58 22.62
C PRO A 235 29.43 7.97 23.33
N ALA A 236 29.40 9.17 23.91
CA ALA A 236 28.17 9.71 24.49
C ALA A 236 27.06 9.80 23.44
N GLY A 237 25.83 9.41 23.81
CA GLY A 237 24.69 9.31 22.89
C GLY A 237 24.59 8.00 22.10
N THR A 238 25.52 7.05 22.23
CA THR A 238 25.35 5.68 21.71
C THR A 238 24.40 4.88 22.63
N VAL A 239 23.52 4.05 22.06
CA VAL A 239 22.68 3.11 22.81
C VAL A 239 23.52 1.95 23.33
N VAL A 240 23.58 1.77 24.65
CA VAL A 240 24.35 0.70 25.32
C VAL A 240 23.49 -0.55 25.54
N GLU A 241 22.21 -0.36 25.83
CA GLU A 241 21.28 -1.38 26.33
C GLU A 241 19.87 -1.06 25.83
N VAL A 242 19.11 -2.09 25.44
CA VAL A 242 17.73 -1.98 24.99
C VAL A 242 16.87 -2.73 26.00
N TYR A 243 16.01 -2.02 26.73
CA TYR A 243 15.09 -2.62 27.71
C TYR A 243 13.81 -3.17 27.09
N GLN A 244 13.37 -2.58 25.98
CA GLN A 244 12.16 -3.00 25.28
C GLN A 244 12.33 -2.68 23.79
N PRO A 245 12.16 -3.67 22.88
CA PRO A 245 12.33 -3.45 21.44
C PRO A 245 11.33 -2.43 20.89
N GLY A 246 11.78 -1.64 19.92
CA GLY A 246 10.94 -0.73 19.15
C GLY A 246 10.21 -1.48 18.04
N TYR A 247 9.09 -0.93 17.57
CA TYR A 247 8.31 -1.49 16.47
C TYR A 247 7.83 -0.38 15.53
N ARG A 248 7.99 -0.57 14.22
CA ARG A 248 7.57 0.37 13.16
C ARG A 248 6.84 -0.33 12.02
N LEU A 249 5.92 0.39 11.37
CA LEU A 249 5.20 -0.02 10.16
C LEU A 249 5.73 0.83 8.99
N GLY A 250 6.62 0.25 8.18
CA GLY A 250 7.45 1.01 7.24
C GLY A 250 8.23 2.11 7.96
N GLU A 251 8.02 3.36 7.56
CA GLU A 251 8.62 4.57 8.17
C GLU A 251 7.93 5.03 9.47
N SER A 252 6.75 4.48 9.80
CA SER A 252 5.92 4.97 10.91
C SER A 252 6.15 4.19 12.19
N VAL A 253 6.71 4.83 13.23
CA VAL A 253 6.93 4.20 14.53
C VAL A 253 5.58 3.90 15.22
N ILE A 254 5.37 2.63 15.58
CA ILE A 254 4.24 2.18 16.40
C ILE A 254 4.55 2.41 17.88
N ARG A 255 5.76 2.01 18.29
CA ARG A 255 6.34 2.16 19.64
C ARG A 255 7.85 2.37 19.52
N PRO A 256 8.45 3.38 20.17
CA PRO A 256 9.90 3.57 20.16
C PRO A 256 10.62 2.44 20.92
N ALA A 257 11.90 2.21 20.61
CA ALA A 257 12.75 1.33 21.41
C ALA A 257 13.12 2.04 22.73
N ARG A 258 12.96 1.38 23.87
CA ARG A 258 13.26 1.98 25.19
C ARG A 258 14.67 1.58 25.61
N VAL A 259 15.55 2.57 25.77
CA VAL A 259 17.00 2.37 25.73
C VAL A 259 17.74 3.08 26.85
N VAL A 260 18.92 2.54 27.22
CA VAL A 260 19.94 3.26 27.98
C VAL A 260 20.98 3.78 27.01
N VAL A 261 21.25 5.09 27.06
CA VAL A 261 22.32 5.72 26.27
C VAL A 261 23.58 5.91 27.11
N ALA A 262 24.73 5.94 26.44
CA ALA A 262 25.98 6.35 27.05
C ALA A 262 25.89 7.82 27.44
N GLY A 263 26.02 8.11 28.73
CA GLY A 263 26.28 9.46 29.22
C GLY A 263 27.74 9.82 29.02
N GLU A 264 28.09 11.09 29.23
CA GLU A 264 29.49 11.51 29.29
C GLU A 264 30.23 10.73 30.40
N PRO A 265 31.49 10.30 30.16
CA PRO A 265 32.29 9.64 31.19
C PRO A 265 32.52 10.61 32.36
N ARG A 266 32.41 10.11 33.59
CA ARG A 266 32.70 10.89 34.79
C ARG A 266 34.21 10.96 34.98
N GLY A 267 34.80 12.12 34.69
CA GLY A 267 36.18 12.47 35.05
C GLY A 267 36.37 12.75 36.54
#